data_AF-A0A660WVD4-F1
#
_entry.id   AF-A0A660WVD4-F1
#
_cell.length_a   1.000
_cell.length_b   1.000
_cell.length_c   1.000
_cell.angle_alpha   90.00
_cell.angle_beta   90.00
_cell.angle_gamma   90.00
#
_symmetry.space_group_name_H-M   'P 1'
#
loop_
_entity.id
_entity.type
_entity.pdbx_description
1 polymer ?
#
loop_
_entity_poly.entity_id
_entity_poly.type
_entity_poly.pdbx_seq_one_letter_code
_entity_poly.pdbx_strand_id
1 'polypeptide(L)'
;MRAKSDFENNFIGKDSWRVFRIMSEFVEGFEKLSEIKNAVSFFGSKRLDDSHPYYKLAYRTAKLLAKNGYSIVTGAGPGIMEAANRGAYDAGGVTVGLN
;
A
#
# COMPACT_ATOMS: atom_id res chain seq x y z
N MET A 1 -19.80 40.75 -18.10
CA MET A 1 -18.85 39.94 -18.89
C MET A 1 -17.67 39.47 -18.00
N ARG A 2 -17.93 38.86 -16.83
CA ARG A 2 -16.91 38.50 -15.81
C ARG A 2 -16.97 37.05 -15.30
N ALA A 3 -17.86 36.21 -15.85
CA ALA A 3 -18.07 34.84 -15.35
C ALA A 3 -17.34 33.75 -16.16
N LYS A 4 -16.81 34.07 -17.36
CA LYS A 4 -16.09 33.11 -18.21
C LYS A 4 -14.60 32.96 -17.84
N SER A 5 -13.96 34.00 -17.30
CA SER A 5 -12.52 33.99 -16.97
C SER A 5 -12.17 33.15 -15.75
N ASP A 6 -13.10 33.02 -14.80
CA ASP A 6 -12.85 32.38 -13.51
C ASP A 6 -13.06 30.87 -13.57
N PHE A 7 -13.76 30.38 -14.60
CA PHE A 7 -13.99 28.95 -14.83
C PHE A 7 -12.82 28.29 -15.58
N GLU A 8 -12.22 28.98 -16.55
CA GLU A 8 -11.05 28.47 -17.30
C GLU A 8 -9.76 28.49 -16.47
N ASN A 9 -9.53 29.53 -15.67
CA ASN A 9 -8.32 29.63 -14.83
C ASN A 9 -8.28 28.61 -13.67
N ASN A 10 -9.45 28.14 -13.19
CA ASN A 10 -9.52 27.17 -12.09
C ASN A 10 -9.31 25.72 -12.54
N PHE A 11 -9.49 25.43 -13.83
CA PHE A 11 -9.37 24.09 -14.41
C PHE A 11 -7.90 23.77 -14.77
N ILE A 12 -7.22 24.67 -15.48
CA ILE A 12 -5.85 24.44 -15.99
C ILE A 12 -4.81 24.36 -14.86
N GLY A 13 -4.91 25.20 -13.83
CA GLY A 13 -3.96 25.22 -12.71
C GLY A 13 -4.08 24.01 -11.79
N LYS A 14 -5.31 23.54 -11.51
CA LYS A 14 -5.56 22.36 -10.69
C LYS A 14 -5.17 21.07 -11.40
N ASP A 15 -5.40 20.97 -12.70
CA ASP A 15 -5.05 19.78 -13.46
C ASP A 15 -3.54 19.68 -13.68
N SER A 16 -2.84 20.79 -13.94
CA SER A 16 -1.37 20.80 -14.00
C SER A 16 -0.75 20.35 -12.67
N TRP A 17 -1.27 20.84 -11.53
CA TRP A 17 -0.78 20.42 -10.21
C TRP A 17 -1.15 18.95 -9.90
N ARG A 18 -2.27 18.43 -10.39
CA ARG A 18 -2.55 16.99 -10.29
C ARG A 18 -1.51 16.16 -11.05
N VAL A 19 -1.11 16.57 -12.24
CA VAL A 19 -0.10 15.85 -13.03
C VAL A 19 1.24 15.81 -12.30
N PHE A 20 1.73 16.96 -11.79
CA PHE A 20 2.96 16.97 -11.00
C PHE A 20 2.86 16.15 -9.71
N ARG A 21 1.71 16.14 -9.03
CA ARG A 21 1.51 15.28 -7.84
C ARG A 21 1.58 13.80 -8.21
N ILE A 22 0.88 13.38 -9.27
CA ILE A 22 0.91 11.99 -9.75
C ILE A 22 2.35 11.59 -10.11
N MET A 23 3.08 12.44 -10.84
CA MET A 23 4.49 12.18 -11.16
C MET A 23 5.36 12.06 -9.89
N SER A 24 5.11 12.91 -8.89
CA SER A 24 5.84 12.86 -7.61
C SER A 24 5.57 11.56 -6.85
N GLU A 25 4.31 11.11 -6.80
CA GLU A 25 3.91 9.84 -6.19
C GLU A 25 4.57 8.63 -6.90
N PHE A 26 4.70 8.67 -8.23
CA PHE A 26 5.42 7.64 -8.98
C PHE A 26 6.92 7.62 -8.67
N VAL A 27 7.58 8.79 -8.64
CA VAL A 27 9.02 8.87 -8.33
C VAL A 27 9.28 8.34 -6.92
N GLU A 28 8.52 8.81 -5.92
CA GLU A 28 8.63 8.35 -4.55
C GLU A 28 8.37 6.83 -4.42
N GLY A 29 7.37 6.34 -5.14
CA GLY A 29 7.04 4.91 -5.20
C GLY A 29 8.18 4.07 -5.78
N PHE A 30 8.78 4.50 -6.90
CA PHE A 30 9.89 3.78 -7.52
C PHE A 30 11.15 3.78 -6.65
N GLU A 31 11.50 4.91 -6.02
CA GLU A 31 12.65 4.99 -5.13
C GLU A 31 12.48 4.02 -3.94
N LYS A 32 11.35 4.12 -3.22
CA LYS A 32 11.08 3.27 -2.04
C LYS A 32 10.98 1.79 -2.37
N LEU A 33 10.43 1.43 -3.53
CA LEU A 33 10.21 0.03 -3.91
C LEU A 33 11.42 -0.61 -4.62
N SER A 34 12.39 0.18 -5.09
CA SER A 34 13.56 -0.31 -5.84
C SER A 34 14.42 -1.30 -5.05
N GLU A 35 14.44 -1.20 -3.72
CA GLU A 35 15.23 -2.07 -2.84
C GLU A 35 14.50 -3.36 -2.45
N ILE A 36 13.19 -3.44 -2.70
CA ILE A 36 12.37 -4.58 -2.31
C ILE A 36 12.61 -5.77 -3.25
N LYS A 37 13.00 -6.90 -2.67
CA LYS A 37 13.24 -8.15 -3.40
C LYS A 37 12.30 -9.24 -2.91
N ASN A 38 11.99 -10.20 -3.79
CA ASN A 38 11.15 -11.37 -3.50
C ASN A 38 9.83 -10.99 -2.80
N ALA A 39 9.07 -10.06 -3.40
CA ALA A 39 7.84 -9.56 -2.81
C ALA A 39 6.65 -10.49 -3.04
N VAL A 40 5.80 -10.65 -2.02
CA VAL A 40 4.46 -11.27 -2.14
C VAL A 40 3.41 -10.26 -1.69
N SER A 41 2.47 -9.96 -2.59
CA SER A 41 1.37 -9.04 -2.29
C SER A 41 0.19 -9.77 -1.66
N PHE A 42 -0.28 -9.27 -0.51
CA PHE A 42 -1.44 -9.79 0.21
C PHE A 42 -2.64 -8.85 0.04
N PHE A 43 -3.77 -9.43 -0.40
CA PHE A 43 -5.06 -8.76 -0.49
C PHE A 43 -6.10 -9.48 0.36
N GLY A 44 -7.06 -8.75 0.90
CA GLY A 44 -8.17 -9.35 1.62
C GLY A 44 -9.05 -8.35 2.35
N SER A 45 -10.01 -8.88 3.11
CA SER A 45 -11.02 -8.08 3.80
C SER A 45 -10.42 -7.18 4.88
N LYS A 46 -10.89 -5.93 4.93
CA LYS A 46 -10.64 -4.95 6.00
C LYS A 46 -11.47 -5.21 7.27
N ARG A 47 -12.43 -6.14 7.23
CA ARG A 47 -13.49 -6.30 8.24
C ARG A 47 -13.29 -7.48 9.20
N LEU A 48 -12.25 -8.28 9.00
CA LEU A 48 -12.00 -9.47 9.82
C LEU A 48 -11.11 -9.09 11.01
N ASP A 49 -11.49 -9.51 12.22
CA ASP A 49 -10.67 -9.38 13.42
C ASP A 49 -9.69 -10.54 13.59
N ASP A 50 -8.88 -10.47 14.64
CA ASP A 50 -7.82 -11.43 14.94
C ASP A 50 -8.31 -12.81 15.42
N SER A 51 -9.58 -12.92 15.79
CA SER A 51 -10.21 -14.18 16.17
C SER A 51 -10.53 -15.04 14.93
N HIS A 52 -10.79 -14.38 13.79
CA HIS A 52 -11.29 -15.01 12.57
C HIS A 52 -10.27 -15.99 11.96
N PRO A 53 -10.70 -17.18 11.49
CA PRO A 53 -9.80 -18.20 10.93
C PRO A 53 -8.91 -17.69 9.78
N TYR A 54 -9.46 -16.88 8.87
CA TYR A 54 -8.71 -16.30 7.75
C TYR A 54 -7.69 -15.24 8.18
N TYR A 55 -7.95 -14.50 9.26
CA TYR A 55 -6.93 -13.60 9.81
C TYR A 55 -5.74 -14.41 10.29
N LYS A 56 -5.99 -15.44 11.11
CA LYS A 56 -4.93 -16.33 11.63
C LYS A 56 -4.19 -17.05 10.51
N LEU A 57 -4.89 -17.43 9.44
CA LEU A 57 -4.27 -18.03 8.26
C LEU A 57 -3.35 -17.03 7.54
N ALA A 58 -3.82 -15.82 7.24
CA ALA A 58 -3.01 -14.78 6.61
C ALA A 58 -1.75 -14.46 7.43
N TYR A 59 -1.90 -14.31 8.75
CA TYR A 59 -0.78 -14.11 9.67
C TYR A 59 0.25 -15.25 9.56
N ARG A 60 -0.19 -16.52 9.67
CA ARG A 60 0.73 -17.67 9.61
C ARG A 60 1.41 -17.80 8.25
N THR A 61 0.67 -17.59 7.16
CA THR A 61 1.21 -17.66 5.80
C THR A 61 2.27 -16.59 5.58
N ALA A 62 1.99 -15.34 5.95
CA ALA A 62 2.95 -14.23 5.82
C ALA A 62 4.19 -14.46 6.70
N LYS A 63 4.01 -14.97 7.93
CA LYS A 63 5.12 -15.33 8.82
C LYS A 63 6.03 -16.39 8.22
N LEU A 64 5.47 -17.41 7.56
CA LEU A 64 6.25 -18.45 6.88
C LEU A 64 6.99 -17.90 5.67
N LEU A 65 6.34 -17.09 4.84
CA LEU A 65 6.97 -16.45 3.69
C LEU A 65 8.14 -15.55 4.10
N ALA A 66 7.93 -14.71 5.13
CA ALA A 66 8.97 -13.84 5.67
C ALA A 66 10.18 -14.62 6.19
N LYS A 67 9.97 -15.74 6.91
CA LYS A 67 11.05 -16.64 7.33
C LYS A 67 11.82 -17.27 6.17
N ASN A 68 11.24 -17.33 4.98
CA ASN A 68 11.88 -17.84 3.76
C ASN A 68 12.41 -16.71 2.86
N GLY A 69 12.57 -15.49 3.38
CA GLY A 69 13.21 -14.39 2.66
C GLY A 69 12.31 -13.64 1.68
N TYR A 70 10.98 -13.79 1.80
CA TYR A 70 10.03 -12.99 1.04
C TYR A 70 9.65 -11.70 1.77
N SER A 71 9.61 -10.59 1.04
CA SER A 71 9.05 -9.32 1.53
C SER A 71 7.53 -9.35 1.40
N ILE A 72 6.81 -8.86 2.40
CA ILE A 72 5.34 -8.82 2.37
C ILE A 72 4.86 -7.42 2.01
N VAL A 73 3.97 -7.32 1.01
CA VAL A 73 3.42 -6.05 0.53
C VAL A 73 1.90 -6.06 0.69
N THR A 74 1.33 -4.98 1.23
CA THR A 74 -0.12 -4.82 1.39
C THR A 74 -0.56 -3.38 1.11
N GLY A 75 -1.88 -3.15 1.11
CA GLY A 75 -2.45 -1.79 1.14
C GLY A 75 -2.53 -1.15 2.53
N ALA A 76 -1.76 -1.66 3.52
CA ALA A 76 -1.67 -1.14 4.89
C ALA A 76 -2.99 -1.01 5.69
N GLY A 77 -4.08 -1.62 5.24
CA GLY A 77 -5.37 -1.57 5.92
C GLY A 77 -5.54 -2.60 7.05
N PRO A 78 -6.64 -2.54 7.81
CA PRO A 78 -6.95 -3.52 8.85
C PRO A 78 -7.29 -4.91 8.26
N GLY A 79 -7.53 -5.88 9.15
CA GLY A 79 -7.95 -7.22 8.79
C GLY A 79 -6.85 -8.05 8.14
N ILE A 80 -7.10 -8.63 6.97
CA ILE A 80 -6.15 -9.54 6.32
C ILE A 80 -4.80 -8.86 6.01
N MET A 81 -4.82 -7.59 5.63
CA MET A 81 -3.59 -6.84 5.33
C MET A 81 -2.76 -6.62 6.59
N GLU A 82 -3.40 -6.20 7.69
CA GLU A 82 -2.73 -6.06 8.98
C GLU A 82 -2.21 -7.42 9.49
N ALA A 83 -3.00 -8.49 9.38
CA ALA A 83 -2.55 -9.84 9.71
C ALA A 83 -1.27 -10.25 8.96
N ALA A 84 -1.21 -9.96 7.65
CA ALA A 84 -0.06 -10.29 6.83
C ALA A 84 1.18 -9.47 7.21
N ASN A 85 1.04 -8.14 7.35
CA ASN A 85 2.14 -7.26 7.79
C ASN A 85 2.64 -7.68 9.17
N ARG A 86 1.73 -7.96 10.11
CA ARG A 86 2.06 -8.40 11.46
C ARG A 86 2.78 -9.75 11.46
N GLY A 87 2.31 -10.70 10.66
CA GLY A 87 2.97 -12.00 10.50
C GLY A 87 4.41 -11.88 9.99
N ALA A 88 4.62 -11.01 8.99
CA ALA A 88 5.94 -10.73 8.44
C ALA A 88 6.87 -10.04 9.45
N TYR A 89 6.36 -9.00 10.11
CA TYR A 89 7.08 -8.23 11.12
C TYR A 89 7.50 -9.10 12.30
N ASP A 90 6.61 -9.94 12.82
CA ASP A 90 6.90 -10.88 13.92
C ASP A 90 7.92 -11.97 13.53
N ALA A 91 8.18 -12.17 12.24
CA ALA A 91 9.26 -13.03 11.72
C ALA A 91 10.58 -12.27 11.47
N GLY A 92 10.62 -10.96 11.70
CA GLY A 92 11.77 -10.11 11.35
C GLY A 92 11.93 -9.87 9.84
N GLY A 93 10.88 -10.13 9.05
CA GLY A 93 10.89 -9.91 7.61
C GLY A 93 10.55 -8.47 7.22
N VAL A 94 10.82 -8.13 5.96
CA VAL A 94 10.48 -6.83 5.39
C VAL A 94 8.97 -6.76 5.13
N THR A 95 8.33 -5.68 5.58
CA THR A 95 6.91 -5.39 5.36
C THR A 95 6.73 -4.02 4.74
N VAL A 96 5.87 -3.92 3.73
CA VAL A 96 5.57 -2.69 2.99
C VAL A 96 4.07 -2.46 2.95
N GLY A 97 3.67 -1.23 3.28
CA GLY A 97 2.29 -0.77 3.19
C GLY A 97 2.15 0.36 2.17
N LEU A 98 1.27 0.19 1.18
CA LEU A 98 0.97 1.19 0.15
C LEU A 98 -0.39 1.85 0.45
N ASN A 99 -0.40 3.10 0.94
CA ASN A 99 -1.60 3.89 1.26
C ASN A 99 -1.43 5.35 0.88
#